data_AF-A0A9E4KPE8-F1
#
_entry.id   AF-A0A9E4KPE8-F1
#
_cell.length_a   1.000
_cell.length_b   1.000
_cell.length_c   1.000
_cell.angle_alpha   90.00
_cell.angle_beta   90.00
_cell.angle_gamma   90.00
#
_symmetry.space_group_name_H-M   'P 1'
#
loop_
_entity.id
_entity.type
_entity.pdbx_description
1 polymer ?
#
loop_
_entity_poly.entity_id
_entity_poly.type
_entity_poly.pdbx_seq_one_letter_code
_entity_poly.pdbx_strand_id
1 'polypeptide(L)'
;MIGVQIRQLRKSRGLTLQELAGKAGTSASALHRYETGWDRFEVATLRRIATALDAHLDVRLVAAESRIVGKPSPTVVVNQLGPLFWDKPLTADDLESHPLWVLSRVLMFGNSGQVRVARAFFGDGLIRDAAGRRGVDGRTRAYWSLVLGDAGASPGAQ
;
A
#
# COMPACT_ATOMS: atom_id res chain seq x y z
N MET A 1 18.28 -4.11 -5.56
CA MET A 1 17.54 -3.67 -6.77
C MET A 1 17.88 -4.60 -7.92
N ILE A 2 16.89 -5.01 -8.72
CA ILE A 2 17.06 -6.00 -9.79
C ILE A 2 18.09 -5.58 -10.86
N GLY A 3 18.17 -4.29 -11.21
CA GLY A 3 19.16 -3.77 -12.16
C GLY A 3 20.61 -4.02 -11.73
N VAL A 4 20.89 -3.96 -10.43
CA VAL A 4 22.22 -4.26 -9.87
C VAL A 4 22.53 -5.76 -10.00
N GLN A 5 21.55 -6.63 -9.76
CA GLN A 5 21.71 -8.08 -9.93
C GLN A 5 22.00 -8.43 -11.40
N ILE A 6 21.28 -7.81 -12.34
CA ILE A 6 21.53 -7.96 -13.80
C ILE A 6 22.98 -7.57 -14.13
N ARG A 7 23.42 -6.39 -13.66
CA ARG A 7 24.78 -5.89 -13.91
C ARG A 7 25.86 -6.81 -13.34
N GLN A 8 25.68 -7.28 -12.12
CA GLN A 8 26.62 -8.18 -11.44
C GLN A 8 26.73 -9.51 -12.19
N LEU A 9 25.59 -10.10 -12.53
CA LEU A 9 25.57 -11.38 -13.24
C LEU A 9 26.16 -11.25 -14.64
N ARG A 10 25.80 -10.20 -15.40
CA ARG A 10 26.39 -9.89 -16.70
C ARG A 10 27.92 -9.85 -16.64
N LYS A 11 28.47 -9.10 -15.68
CA LYS A 11 29.93 -8.99 -15.49
C LYS A 11 30.56 -10.33 -15.10
N SER A 12 29.93 -11.10 -14.22
CA SER A 12 30.43 -12.42 -13.83
C SER A 12 30.47 -13.42 -14.99
N ARG A 13 29.59 -13.26 -15.99
CA ARG A 13 29.56 -14.03 -17.24
C ARG A 13 30.48 -13.45 -18.33
N GLY A 14 31.27 -12.43 -18.01
CA GLY A 14 32.19 -11.79 -18.97
C GLY A 14 31.51 -11.03 -20.12
N LEU A 15 30.21 -10.75 -20.02
CA LEU A 15 29.46 -10.12 -21.10
C LEU A 15 29.60 -8.59 -21.06
N THR A 16 29.88 -8.00 -22.22
CA THR A 16 29.71 -6.58 -22.45
C THR A 16 28.22 -6.19 -22.45
N LEU A 17 27.97 -4.89 -22.33
CA LEU A 17 26.63 -4.34 -22.33
C LEU A 17 25.94 -4.57 -23.70
N GLN A 18 26.69 -4.52 -24.80
CA GLN A 18 26.17 -4.75 -26.15
C GLN A 18 25.83 -6.22 -26.39
N GLU A 19 26.64 -7.15 -25.91
CA GLU A 19 26.38 -8.59 -26.04
C GLU A 19 25.13 -9.02 -25.27
N LEU A 20 24.98 -8.58 -24.02
CA LEU A 20 23.76 -8.90 -23.27
C LEU A 20 22.53 -8.25 -23.92
N ALA A 21 22.65 -7.01 -24.39
CA ALA A 21 21.54 -6.34 -25.06
C ALA A 21 21.09 -7.10 -26.31
N GLY A 22 22.05 -7.52 -27.15
CA GLY A 22 21.80 -8.35 -28.33
C GLY A 22 21.12 -9.68 -27.99
N LYS A 23 21.67 -10.42 -27.02
CA LYS A 23 21.09 -11.69 -26.56
C LYS A 23 19.68 -11.52 -25.98
N ALA A 24 19.43 -10.41 -25.28
CA ALA A 24 18.13 -10.11 -24.70
C ALA A 24 17.15 -9.49 -25.70
N GLY A 25 17.55 -9.19 -26.94
CA GLY A 25 16.74 -8.55 -27.98
C GLY A 25 16.41 -7.08 -27.73
N THR A 26 17.27 -6.36 -27.01
CA THR A 26 17.08 -4.94 -26.64
C THR A 26 18.29 -4.11 -27.08
N SER A 27 18.25 -2.79 -26.87
CA SER A 27 19.37 -1.89 -27.17
C SER A 27 20.33 -1.77 -25.99
N ALA A 28 21.61 -1.49 -26.26
CA ALA A 28 22.59 -1.22 -25.21
C ALA A 28 22.17 -0.02 -24.33
N SER A 29 21.55 1.01 -24.90
CA SER A 29 21.02 2.14 -24.13
C SER A 29 19.89 1.72 -23.17
N ALA A 30 18.96 0.87 -23.63
CA ALA A 30 17.91 0.32 -22.78
C ALA A 30 18.50 -0.55 -21.66
N LEU A 31 19.45 -1.42 -21.98
CA LEU A 31 20.11 -2.25 -20.99
C LEU A 31 20.90 -1.43 -19.95
N HIS A 32 21.56 -0.35 -20.37
CA HIS A 32 22.23 0.57 -19.44
C HIS A 32 21.22 1.17 -18.47
N ARG A 33 20.08 1.67 -18.97
CA ARG A 33 18.99 2.18 -18.12
C ARG A 33 18.49 1.11 -17.14
N TYR A 34 18.35 -0.14 -17.60
CA TYR A 34 17.95 -1.26 -16.75
C TYR A 34 18.95 -1.48 -15.59
N GLU A 35 20.25 -1.31 -15.84
CA GLU A 35 21.28 -1.51 -14.83
C GLU A 35 21.49 -0.32 -13.87
N THR A 36 21.13 0.91 -14.27
CA THR A 36 21.53 2.13 -13.53
C THR A 36 20.39 2.89 -12.83
N GLY A 37 19.16 2.36 -12.77
CA GLY A 37 18.10 3.02 -12.00
C GLY A 37 16.67 2.78 -12.47
N TRP A 38 16.45 1.92 -13.45
CA TRP A 38 15.09 1.49 -13.80
C TRP A 38 14.53 0.54 -12.74
N ASP A 39 13.30 0.75 -12.32
CA ASP A 39 12.58 -0.10 -11.35
C ASP A 39 11.24 -0.64 -11.88
N ARG A 40 10.70 -0.06 -12.96
CA ARG A 40 9.43 -0.46 -13.61
C ARG A 40 9.62 -1.52 -14.68
N PHE A 41 10.04 -2.71 -14.28
CA PHE A 41 10.19 -3.82 -15.24
C PHE A 41 8.88 -4.54 -15.51
N GLU A 42 8.63 -4.80 -16.78
CA GLU A 42 7.71 -5.87 -17.18
C GLU A 42 8.36 -7.24 -16.92
N VAL A 43 7.57 -8.21 -16.44
CA VAL A 43 8.04 -9.58 -16.20
C VAL A 43 8.60 -10.22 -17.48
N ALA A 44 8.01 -9.90 -18.63
CA ALA A 44 8.49 -10.37 -19.94
C ALA A 44 9.93 -9.91 -20.23
N THR A 45 10.24 -8.65 -19.92
CA THR A 45 11.59 -8.09 -20.07
C THR A 45 12.59 -8.77 -19.14
N LEU A 46 12.22 -9.01 -17.87
CA LEU A 46 13.08 -9.73 -16.92
C LEU A 46 13.34 -11.17 -17.37
N ARG A 47 12.33 -11.86 -17.93
CA ARG A 47 12.48 -13.21 -18.46
C ARG A 47 13.47 -13.29 -19.62
N ARG A 48 13.41 -12.33 -20.56
CA ARG A 48 14.35 -12.22 -21.68
C ARG A 48 15.77 -11.99 -21.20
N ILE A 49 15.96 -11.09 -20.24
CA ILE A 49 17.28 -10.81 -19.66
C ILE A 49 17.83 -12.03 -18.91
N ALA A 50 17.00 -12.71 -18.11
CA ALA A 50 17.40 -13.93 -17.41
C ALA A 50 17.82 -15.04 -18.38
N THR A 51 17.06 -15.24 -19.46
CA THR A 51 17.40 -16.20 -20.52
C THR A 51 18.74 -15.84 -21.19
N ALA A 52 18.94 -14.57 -21.52
CA ALA A 52 20.18 -14.06 -22.12
C ALA A 52 21.41 -14.16 -21.20
N LEU A 53 21.17 -14.17 -19.89
CA LEU A 53 22.18 -14.40 -18.85
C LEU A 53 22.36 -15.87 -18.48
N ASP A 54 21.61 -16.78 -19.12
CA ASP A 54 21.58 -18.20 -18.75
C ASP A 54 21.30 -18.37 -17.24
N ALA A 55 20.17 -17.80 -16.83
CA ALA A 55 19.67 -17.76 -15.47
C ALA A 55 18.15 -17.96 -15.45
N HIS A 56 17.62 -18.33 -14.29
CA HIS A 56 16.19 -18.48 -14.06
C HIS A 56 15.62 -17.27 -13.31
N LEU A 57 14.48 -16.76 -13.79
CA LEU A 57 13.72 -15.72 -13.10
C LEU A 57 12.77 -16.38 -12.09
N ASP A 58 13.06 -16.21 -10.80
CA ASP A 58 12.16 -16.57 -9.71
C ASP A 58 11.41 -15.32 -9.21
N VAL A 59 10.08 -15.38 -9.24
CA VAL A 59 9.20 -14.34 -8.71
C VAL A 59 8.34 -14.98 -7.63
N ARG A 60 8.62 -14.62 -6.37
CA ARG A 60 7.84 -15.07 -5.23
C ARG A 60 6.91 -13.97 -4.75
N LEU A 61 5.62 -14.27 -4.68
CA LEU A 61 4.69 -13.49 -3.87
C LEU A 61 4.93 -13.85 -2.41
N VAL A 62 5.37 -12.87 -1.65
CA VAL A 62 5.38 -12.98 -0.19
C VAL A 62 4.09 -12.35 0.31
N ALA A 63 3.49 -12.93 1.35
CA ALA A 63 2.46 -12.24 2.08
C ALA A 63 3.04 -10.85 2.41
N ALA A 64 2.34 -9.79 2.02
CA ALA A 64 2.60 -8.52 2.66
C ALA A 64 2.35 -8.81 4.13
N GLU A 65 3.42 -8.92 4.94
CA GLU A 65 3.26 -8.89 6.37
C GLU A 65 2.34 -7.71 6.59
N SER A 66 1.15 -8.01 7.10
CA SER A 66 0.23 -6.97 7.49
C SER A 66 1.11 -6.13 8.41
N ARG A 67 1.47 -4.91 7.99
CA ARG A 67 2.13 -3.96 8.88
C ARG A 67 1.08 -3.54 9.91
N ILE A 68 0.55 -4.51 10.64
CA ILE A 68 0.17 -4.39 12.02
C ILE A 68 1.52 -4.24 12.74
N VAL A 69 2.17 -3.09 12.50
CA VAL A 69 2.81 -2.38 13.59
C VAL A 69 1.71 -2.35 14.65
N GLY A 70 1.98 -2.86 15.85
CA GLY A 70 0.99 -2.84 16.94
C GLY A 70 0.32 -1.46 17.03
N LYS A 71 -0.89 -1.41 17.61
CA LYS A 71 -1.76 -0.21 17.68
C LYS A 71 -0.92 1.09 17.59
N PRO A 72 -1.02 1.89 16.51
CA PRO A 72 -0.12 3.01 16.29
C PRO A 72 -0.12 3.94 17.50
N SER A 73 1.03 4.52 17.85
CA SER A 73 1.09 5.39 19.02
C SER A 73 0.16 6.61 18.85
N PRO A 74 -0.42 7.15 19.94
CA PRO A 74 -1.27 8.34 19.88
C PRO A 74 -0.63 9.49 19.10
N THR A 75 0.67 9.71 19.25
CA THR A 75 1.42 10.75 18.50
C THR A 75 1.37 10.54 16.98
N VAL A 76 1.53 9.30 16.51
CA VAL A 76 1.46 8.99 15.06
C VAL A 76 0.06 9.27 14.54
N VAL A 77 -0.97 8.90 15.31
CA VAL A 77 -2.37 9.13 14.94
C VAL A 77 -2.68 10.62 14.90
N VAL A 78 -2.30 11.38 15.93
CA VAL A 78 -2.48 12.84 15.97
C VAL A 78 -1.82 13.51 14.77
N ASN A 79 -0.57 13.16 14.47
CA ASN A 79 0.15 13.77 13.35
C ASN A 79 -0.51 13.48 11.99
N GLN A 80 -1.04 12.27 11.80
CA GLN A 80 -1.69 11.90 10.54
C GLN A 80 -3.11 12.44 10.39
N LEU A 81 -3.87 12.51 11.49
CA LEU A 81 -5.26 12.95 11.47
C LEU A 81 -5.41 14.46 11.66
N GLY A 82 -4.42 15.12 12.28
CA GLY A 82 -4.42 16.56 12.58
C GLY A 82 -4.89 17.48 11.45
N PRO A 83 -4.47 17.28 10.18
CA PRO A 83 -4.95 18.09 9.06
C PRO A 83 -6.48 18.10 8.84
N LEU A 84 -7.22 17.13 9.40
CA LEU A 84 -8.69 17.07 9.33
C LEU A 84 -9.40 17.94 10.39
N PHE A 85 -8.64 18.54 11.31
CA PHE A 85 -9.14 19.31 12.45
C PHE A 85 -8.62 20.76 12.35
N TRP A 86 -9.05 21.46 11.32
CA TRP A 86 -8.69 22.86 11.07
C TRP A 86 -9.35 23.84 12.07
N ASP A 87 -10.35 23.38 12.81
CA ASP A 87 -11.11 24.13 13.81
C ASP A 87 -10.50 24.08 15.21
N LYS A 88 -9.82 22.98 15.56
CA LYS A 88 -9.14 22.80 16.85
C LYS A 88 -7.96 21.84 16.67
N PRO A 89 -6.77 22.12 17.22
CA PRO A 89 -5.67 21.15 17.22
C PRO A 89 -6.08 19.83 17.87
N LEU A 90 -5.92 18.74 17.13
CA LEU A 90 -6.15 17.38 17.64
C LEU A 90 -5.07 17.01 18.66
N THR A 91 -5.46 16.45 19.80
CA THR A 91 -4.54 15.99 20.84
C THR A 91 -4.69 14.49 21.10
N ALA A 92 -3.74 13.90 21.83
CA ALA A 92 -3.83 12.50 22.24
C ALA A 92 -5.03 12.25 23.18
N ASP A 93 -5.35 13.21 24.05
CA ASP A 93 -6.53 13.14 24.93
C ASP A 93 -7.83 13.09 24.12
N ASP A 94 -7.94 13.82 23.02
CA ASP A 94 -9.14 13.77 22.15
C ASP A 94 -9.36 12.37 21.55
N LEU A 95 -8.30 11.59 21.34
CA LEU A 95 -8.43 10.21 20.86
C LEU A 95 -9.09 9.30 21.91
N GLU A 96 -8.86 9.56 23.20
CA GLU A 96 -9.39 8.73 24.29
C GLU A 96 -10.75 9.25 24.77
N SER A 97 -10.85 10.55 24.97
CA SER A 97 -12.02 11.23 25.53
C SER A 97 -13.13 11.45 24.49
N HIS A 98 -12.79 11.56 23.19
CA HIS A 98 -13.74 11.90 22.13
C HIS A 98 -13.60 11.05 20.83
N PRO A 99 -13.47 9.71 20.91
CA PRO A 99 -13.11 8.86 19.76
C PRO A 99 -14.11 8.95 18.60
N LEU A 100 -15.42 9.02 18.90
CA LEU A 100 -16.45 9.08 17.87
C LEU A 100 -16.49 10.40 17.10
N TRP A 101 -16.13 11.51 17.76
CA TRP A 101 -15.99 12.80 17.10
C TRP A 101 -14.79 12.78 16.13
N VAL A 102 -13.66 12.23 16.59
CA VAL A 102 -12.46 12.06 15.77
C VAL A 102 -12.79 11.20 14.54
N LEU A 103 -13.41 10.04 14.75
CA LEU A 103 -13.76 9.13 13.68
C LEU A 103 -14.78 9.74 12.71
N SER A 104 -15.77 10.49 13.18
CA SER A 104 -16.72 11.17 12.28
C SER A 104 -16.00 12.09 11.29
N ARG A 105 -14.99 12.85 11.76
CA ARG A 105 -14.15 13.69 10.89
C ARG A 105 -13.36 12.86 9.87
N VAL A 106 -12.78 11.75 10.30
CA VAL A 106 -12.02 10.84 9.41
C VAL A 106 -12.92 10.24 8.34
N LEU A 107 -14.12 9.78 8.67
CA LEU A 107 -15.01 9.14 7.71
C LEU A 107 -15.55 10.13 6.67
N MET A 108 -15.75 11.40 7.05
CA MET A 108 -16.29 12.42 6.16
C MET A 108 -15.24 13.09 5.27
N PHE A 109 -14.02 13.31 5.80
CA PHE A 109 -13.02 14.16 5.15
C PHE A 109 -11.67 13.48 4.93
N GLY A 110 -11.45 12.29 5.51
CA GLY A 110 -10.16 11.60 5.50
C GLY A 110 -9.88 10.85 4.19
N ASN A 111 -8.59 10.74 3.85
CA ASN A 111 -8.13 9.89 2.75
C ASN A 111 -7.90 8.42 3.21
N SER A 112 -7.61 7.53 2.26
CA SER A 112 -7.43 6.09 2.54
C SER A 112 -6.31 5.77 3.54
N GLY A 113 -5.25 6.58 3.60
CA GLY A 113 -4.17 6.43 4.57
C GLY A 113 -4.62 6.80 5.99
N GLN A 114 -5.32 7.93 6.12
CA GLN A 114 -5.87 8.40 7.41
C GLN A 114 -6.93 7.44 7.94
N VAL A 115 -7.82 6.97 7.06
CA VAL A 115 -8.80 5.94 7.37
C VAL A 115 -8.13 4.65 7.86
N ARG A 116 -7.05 4.22 7.20
CA ARG A 116 -6.31 3.01 7.60
C ARG A 116 -5.69 3.16 8.99
N VAL A 117 -5.09 4.30 9.30
CA VAL A 117 -4.49 4.54 10.63
C VAL A 117 -5.55 4.71 11.72
N ALA A 118 -6.66 5.38 11.43
CA ALA A 118 -7.78 5.46 12.35
C ALA A 118 -8.37 4.06 12.64
N ARG A 119 -8.59 3.24 11.61
CA ARG A 119 -9.04 1.86 11.74
C ARG A 119 -8.07 1.02 12.59
N ALA A 120 -6.77 1.16 12.37
CA ALA A 120 -5.75 0.47 13.15
C ALA A 120 -5.68 0.91 14.62
N PHE A 121 -6.02 2.17 14.92
CA PHE A 121 -5.99 2.70 16.29
C PHE A 121 -7.28 2.41 17.07
N PHE A 122 -8.43 2.69 16.46
CA PHE A 122 -9.74 2.62 17.13
C PHE A 122 -10.42 1.25 16.98
N GLY A 123 -10.03 0.47 15.97
CA GLY A 123 -10.66 -0.80 15.65
C GLY A 123 -12.02 -0.65 14.95
N ASP A 124 -12.48 -1.73 14.33
CA ASP A 124 -13.65 -1.73 13.46
C ASP A 124 -14.97 -1.46 14.21
N GLY A 125 -15.03 -1.77 15.51
CA GLY A 125 -16.20 -1.49 16.35
C GLY A 125 -16.52 -0.01 16.43
N LEU A 126 -15.55 0.82 16.83
CA LEU A 126 -15.73 2.27 16.92
C LEU A 126 -15.93 2.93 15.56
N ILE A 127 -15.36 2.38 14.49
CA ILE A 127 -15.61 2.86 13.12
C ILE A 127 -17.08 2.65 12.76
N ARG A 128 -17.65 1.49 13.11
CA ARG A 128 -19.08 1.19 12.89
C ARG A 128 -19.96 2.18 13.66
N ASP A 129 -19.66 2.41 14.93
CA ASP A 129 -20.43 3.33 15.78
C ASP A 129 -20.37 4.78 15.26
N ALA A 130 -19.20 5.22 14.80
CA ALA A 130 -19.02 6.55 14.21
C ALA A 130 -19.78 6.71 12.89
N ALA A 131 -19.78 5.70 12.01
CA ALA A 131 -20.52 5.73 10.75
C ALA A 131 -22.05 5.84 10.97
N GLY A 132 -22.55 5.32 12.09
CA GLY A 132 -23.97 5.41 12.48
C GLY A 132 -24.41 6.78 13.00
N ARG A 133 -23.49 7.73 13.24
CA ARG A 133 -23.84 9.04 13.83
C ARG A 133 -24.62 9.91 12.84
N ARG A 134 -25.54 10.72 13.40
CA ARG A 134 -26.37 11.68 12.64
C ARG A 134 -25.54 12.66 11.77
N GLY A 135 -24.31 12.96 12.18
CA GLY A 135 -23.41 13.86 11.44
C GLY A 135 -22.76 13.26 10.21
N VAL A 136 -22.78 11.93 10.03
CA VAL A 136 -22.22 11.25 8.85
C VAL A 136 -23.32 11.09 7.80
N ASP A 137 -23.04 11.52 6.57
CA ASP A 137 -23.99 11.48 5.47
C ASP A 137 -24.35 10.03 5.05
N GLY A 138 -25.50 9.89 4.38
CA GLY A 138 -26.04 8.57 4.02
C GLY A 138 -25.14 7.76 3.08
N ARG A 139 -24.38 8.42 2.18
CA ARG A 139 -23.49 7.74 1.23
C ARG A 139 -22.29 7.16 1.97
N THR A 140 -21.67 7.95 2.83
CA THR A 140 -20.55 7.52 3.69
C THR A 140 -20.97 6.35 4.59
N ARG A 141 -22.17 6.43 5.19
CA ARG A 141 -22.70 5.33 6.01
C ARG A 141 -22.91 4.04 5.22
N ALA A 142 -23.50 4.12 4.02
CA ALA A 142 -23.71 2.95 3.17
C ALA A 142 -22.40 2.29 2.73
N TYR A 143 -21.40 3.09 2.35
CA TYR A 143 -20.06 2.60 2.04
C TYR A 143 -19.43 1.84 3.21
N TRP A 144 -19.50 2.39 4.42
CA TRP A 144 -18.91 1.77 5.60
C TRP A 144 -19.64 0.52 6.08
N SER A 145 -20.95 0.43 5.86
CA SER A 145 -21.72 -0.80 6.07
C SER A 145 -21.19 -1.95 5.20
N LEU A 146 -20.93 -1.68 3.90
CA LEU A 146 -20.36 -2.65 2.98
C LEU A 146 -18.92 -3.05 3.34
N VAL A 147 -18.08 -2.08 3.73
CA VAL A 147 -16.65 -2.31 4.01
C VAL A 147 -16.42 -3.08 5.30
N LEU A 148 -17.22 -2.82 6.34
CA LEU A 148 -17.10 -3.52 7.62
C LEU A 148 -17.84 -4.85 7.63
N GLY A 149 -18.79 -5.03 6.72
CA GLY A 149 -19.64 -6.20 6.61
C GLY A 149 -20.54 -6.38 7.84
N ASP A 150 -21.82 -6.63 7.60
CA ASP A 150 -22.49 -7.61 8.45
C ASP A 150 -21.84 -8.96 8.13
N ALA A 151 -21.09 -9.50 9.10
CA ALA A 151 -20.80 -10.91 9.13
C ALA A 151 -22.13 -11.66 9.34
N GLY A 152 -22.94 -11.81 8.29
CA GLY A 152 -24.20 -12.57 8.33
C GLY A 152 -25.34 -12.01 7.50
N ALA A 153 -25.23 -12.05 6.17
CA ALA A 153 -26.38 -12.33 5.29
C ALA A 153 -25.87 -12.51 3.84
N SER A 154 -25.65 -13.77 3.45
CA SER A 154 -25.85 -14.13 2.04
C SER A 154 -27.35 -14.05 1.75
N PRO A 155 -27.83 -13.27 0.78
CA PRO A 155 -29.12 -13.55 0.17
C PRO A 155 -28.93 -14.81 -0.66
N GLY A 156 -29.54 -15.89 -0.18
CA GLY A 156 -29.49 -17.19 -0.82
C GLY A 156 -29.99 -17.15 -2.26
N ALA A 157 -29.44 -18.07 -3.03
CA ALA A 157 -30.12 -18.60 -4.20
C ALA A 157 -31.52 -19.07 -3.79
N GLN A 158 -32.53 -18.53 -4.45
CA GLN A 158 -33.67 -19.22 -5.05
C GLN A 158 -34.47 -18.22 -5.89
#